data_AF-A0A8S4SBQ2-F1
#
_entry.id   AF-A0A8S4SBQ2-F1
#
_cell.length_a   1.000
_cell.length_b   1.000
_cell.length_c   1.000
_cell.angle_alpha   90.00
_cell.angle_beta   90.00
_cell.angle_gamma   90.00
#
_symmetry.space_group_name_H-M   'P 1'
#
loop_
_entity.id
_entity.type
_entity.pdbx_description
1 polymer ?
#
loop_
_entity_poly.entity_id
_entity_poly.type
_entity_poly.pdbx_seq_one_letter_code
_entity_poly.pdbx_strand_id
1 'polypeptide(L)'
;MNLLLRQDKEVASLIENLYSKLKLVLVRKDEQKSAALRAHLGRIDALLERRGTRFLTGDTMCCFDCELMPRLQHIRVAGKYFVDFEIPTSFRALWRYMYHMYQLDAFTQSCPADQDIINHYKLQQLSSKGLIMSPTLTRQRKEDITTTPATALKMKKHEELETPTFTTSIPIDVNDLNNSEQ
;
A
#
# COMPACT_ATOMS: atom_id res chain seq x y z
N MET A 1 10.49 -22.10 -12.56
CA MET A 1 10.35 -21.25 -11.36
C MET A 1 8.95 -21.51 -10.80
N ASN A 2 8.80 -22.51 -9.91
CA ASN A 2 7.52 -22.85 -9.32
C ASN A 2 7.28 -21.90 -8.14
N LEU A 3 6.44 -20.88 -8.34
CA LEU A 3 5.85 -20.14 -7.23
C LEU A 3 4.92 -21.12 -6.51
N LEU A 4 5.46 -21.88 -5.56
CA LEU A 4 4.71 -22.81 -4.72
C LEU A 4 3.60 -22.01 -4.03
N LEU A 5 2.35 -22.30 -4.41
CA LEU A 5 1.17 -21.90 -3.66
C LEU A 5 1.21 -22.65 -2.32
N ARG A 6 2.02 -22.14 -1.38
CA ARG A 6 2.06 -22.63 0.01
C ARG A 6 0.66 -22.45 0.60
N GLN A 7 0.03 -23.53 1.03
CA GLN A 7 -1.24 -23.47 1.75
C GLN A 7 -0.99 -23.09 3.21
N ASP A 8 -0.76 -21.81 3.47
CA ASP A 8 -0.65 -21.27 4.83
C ASP A 8 -1.93 -20.52 5.18
N LYS A 9 -2.88 -21.23 5.80
CA LYS A 9 -4.20 -20.68 6.16
C LYS A 9 -4.12 -19.54 7.17
N GLU A 10 -3.14 -19.60 8.07
CA GLU A 10 -2.92 -18.54 9.06
C GLU A 10 -2.48 -17.25 8.36
N VAL A 11 -1.46 -17.33 7.50
CA VAL A 11 -0.97 -16.19 6.73
C VAL A 11 -2.09 -15.65 5.84
N ALA A 12 -2.81 -16.52 5.12
CA ALA A 12 -3.91 -16.12 4.25
C ALA A 12 -4.98 -15.33 5.01
N SER A 13 -5.46 -15.83 6.15
CA SER A 13 -6.45 -15.13 6.98
C SER A 13 -5.90 -13.84 7.56
N LEU A 14 -4.60 -13.79 7.87
CA LEU A 14 -3.97 -12.62 8.45
C LEU A 14 -3.80 -11.50 7.43
N ILE A 15 -3.45 -11.78 6.18
CA ILE A 15 -3.28 -10.73 5.16
C ILE A 15 -4.63 -10.28 4.56
N GLU A 16 -5.67 -11.11 4.70
CA GLU A 16 -7.01 -10.79 4.25
C GLU A 16 -7.53 -9.50 4.91
N ASN A 17 -8.30 -8.71 4.18
CA ASN A 17 -8.95 -7.47 4.64
C ASN A 17 -8.02 -6.32 5.06
N LEU A 18 -6.69 -6.48 5.04
CA LEU A 18 -5.74 -5.39 5.38
C LEU A 18 -5.96 -4.16 4.49
N TYR A 19 -6.09 -4.38 3.18
CA TYR A 19 -6.29 -3.29 2.22
C TYR A 19 -7.64 -2.57 2.41
N SER A 20 -8.69 -3.32 2.74
CA SER A 20 -10.01 -2.75 3.05
C SER A 20 -9.95 -1.85 4.29
N LYS A 21 -9.18 -2.23 5.32
CA LYS A 21 -8.97 -1.39 6.51
C LYS A 21 -8.21 -0.11 6.19
N LEU A 22 -7.15 -0.18 5.35
CA LEU A 22 -6.47 1.02 4.85
C LEU A 22 -7.47 1.96 4.18
N LYS A 23 -8.26 1.46 3.23
CA LYS A 23 -9.27 2.28 2.53
C LYS A 23 -10.22 2.99 3.50
N LEU A 24 -10.68 2.30 4.54
CA LEU A 24 -11.57 2.87 5.56
C LEU A 24 -10.91 4.02 6.34
N VAL A 25 -9.62 3.91 6.66
CA VAL A 25 -8.82 4.94 7.34
C VAL A 25 -8.63 6.16 6.45
N LEU A 26 -8.43 5.98 5.15
CA LEU A 26 -8.17 7.09 4.21
C LEU A 26 -9.39 7.97 3.88
N VAL A 27 -10.63 7.53 4.20
CA VAL A 27 -11.84 8.32 3.91
C VAL A 27 -11.92 9.59 4.76
N ARG A 28 -11.57 9.46 6.05
CA ARG A 28 -11.55 10.55 7.02
C ARG A 28 -10.70 10.11 8.21
N LYS A 29 -9.98 11.05 8.83
CA LYS A 29 -9.26 10.80 10.08
C LYS A 29 -10.26 10.32 11.14
N ASP A 30 -10.04 9.11 11.63
CA ASP A 30 -10.90 8.39 12.55
C ASP A 30 -10.00 7.51 13.41
N GLU A 31 -9.92 7.81 14.71
CA GLU A 31 -8.99 7.14 15.61
C GLU A 31 -9.36 5.67 15.80
N GLN A 32 -10.66 5.32 15.78
CA GLN A 32 -11.11 3.94 15.93
C GLN A 32 -10.65 3.09 14.74
N LYS A 33 -10.78 3.63 13.52
CA LYS A 33 -10.29 2.94 12.31
C LYS A 33 -8.77 2.84 12.30
N SER A 34 -8.08 3.88 12.73
CA SER A 34 -6.61 3.92 12.84
C SER A 34 -6.12 2.89 13.86
N ALA A 35 -6.77 2.79 15.02
CA ALA A 35 -6.52 1.78 16.03
C ALA A 35 -6.79 0.37 15.50
N ALA A 36 -7.85 0.15 14.71
CA ALA A 36 -8.13 -1.14 14.09
C ALA A 36 -7.07 -1.54 13.05
N LEU A 37 -6.55 -0.60 12.25
CA LEU A 37 -5.43 -0.85 11.34
C LEU A 37 -4.16 -1.17 12.12
N ARG A 38 -3.85 -0.37 13.16
CA ARG A 38 -2.69 -0.57 14.05
C ARG A 38 -2.72 -1.93 14.73
N ALA A 39 -3.87 -2.35 15.26
CA ALA A 39 -4.06 -3.68 15.85
C ALA A 39 -3.87 -4.80 14.83
N HIS A 40 -4.32 -4.60 13.58
CA HIS A 40 -4.08 -5.58 12.52
C HIS A 40 -2.58 -5.71 12.20
N LEU A 41 -1.87 -4.59 12.04
CA LEU A 41 -0.42 -4.58 11.83
C LEU A 41 0.32 -5.23 13.00
N GLY A 42 -0.13 -5.02 14.24
CA GLY A 42 0.42 -5.69 15.42
C GLY A 42 0.28 -7.22 15.39
N ARG A 43 -0.77 -7.76 14.78
CA ARG A 43 -0.88 -9.22 14.55
C ARG A 43 0.11 -9.74 13.51
N ILE A 44 0.41 -8.94 12.48
CA ILE A 44 1.43 -9.27 11.48
C ILE A 44 2.81 -9.24 12.11
N ASP A 45 3.11 -8.21 12.89
CA ASP A 45 4.34 -8.11 13.67
C ASP A 45 4.53 -9.31 14.60
N ALA A 46 3.50 -9.67 15.39
CA ALA A 46 3.55 -10.83 16.27
C ALA A 46 3.74 -12.16 15.52
N LEU A 47 3.18 -12.31 14.32
CA LEU A 47 3.40 -13.49 13.48
C LEU A 47 4.87 -13.57 13.03
N LEU A 48 5.40 -12.47 12.50
CA LEU A 48 6.77 -12.39 12.00
C LEU A 48 7.78 -12.64 13.12
N GLU A 49 7.54 -12.08 14.29
CA GLU A 49 8.39 -12.29 15.46
C GLU A 49 8.34 -13.75 15.91
N ARG A 50 7.14 -14.35 15.99
CA ARG A 50 6.99 -15.76 16.39
C ARG A 50 7.64 -16.73 15.40
N ARG A 51 7.64 -16.43 14.10
CA ARG A 51 8.25 -17.29 13.07
C ARG A 51 9.76 -17.12 12.99
N GLY A 52 10.27 -15.91 13.26
CA GLY A 52 11.71 -15.62 13.18
C GLY A 52 12.30 -15.74 11.77
N THR A 53 11.45 -15.83 10.74
CA THR A 53 11.87 -15.98 9.34
C THR A 53 11.94 -14.64 8.63
N ARG A 54 12.71 -14.57 7.53
CA ARG A 54 12.85 -13.35 6.74
C ARG A 54 11.53 -12.84 6.15
N PHE A 55 10.69 -13.75 5.66
CA PHE A 55 9.40 -13.48 5.03
C PHE A 55 8.27 -14.27 5.69
N LEU A 56 7.03 -14.12 5.22
CA LEU A 56 5.84 -14.63 5.90
C LEU A 56 5.84 -16.16 6.12
N THR A 57 6.44 -16.92 5.21
CA THR A 57 6.41 -18.40 5.23
C THR A 57 7.79 -19.06 5.23
N GLY A 58 8.86 -18.29 5.41
CA GLY A 58 10.25 -18.76 5.37
C GLY A 58 11.20 -17.68 4.86
N ASP A 59 12.40 -18.07 4.46
CA ASP A 59 13.44 -17.13 4.01
C ASP A 59 13.41 -16.80 2.51
N THR A 60 12.50 -17.45 1.78
CA THR A 60 12.24 -17.22 0.35
C THR A 60 10.84 -16.64 0.19
N MET A 61 10.72 -15.60 -0.64
CA MET A 61 9.41 -15.00 -0.96
C MET A 61 8.41 -16.01 -1.50
N CYS A 62 7.14 -15.79 -1.17
CA CYS A 62 5.99 -16.49 -1.68
C CYS A 62 4.90 -15.50 -2.15
N CYS A 63 3.78 -16.03 -2.66
CA CYS A 63 2.67 -15.22 -3.15
C CYS A 63 2.08 -14.27 -2.09
N PHE A 64 2.08 -14.68 -0.82
CA PHE A 64 1.58 -13.84 0.27
C PHE A 64 2.44 -12.59 0.49
N ASP A 65 3.76 -12.70 0.29
CA ASP A 65 4.68 -11.56 0.42
C ASP A 65 4.41 -10.54 -0.69
N CYS A 66 4.27 -11.02 -1.93
CA CYS A 66 3.89 -10.20 -3.09
C CYS A 66 2.54 -9.48 -2.91
N GLU A 67 1.65 -10.05 -2.10
CA GLU A 67 0.35 -9.45 -1.78
C GLU A 67 0.44 -8.43 -0.63
N LEU A 68 1.24 -8.72 0.40
CA LEU A 68 1.39 -7.89 1.59
C LEU A 68 2.27 -6.66 1.33
N MET A 69 3.39 -6.82 0.63
CA MET A 69 4.40 -5.76 0.44
C MET A 69 3.82 -4.48 -0.19
N PRO A 70 3.06 -4.52 -1.31
CA PRO A 70 2.45 -3.31 -1.87
C PRO A 70 1.46 -2.66 -0.91
N ARG A 71 0.73 -3.45 -0.11
CA ARG A 71 -0.23 -2.91 0.88
C ARG A 71 0.49 -2.17 2.00
N LEU A 72 1.60 -2.71 2.51
CA LEU A 72 2.42 -2.03 3.51
C LEU A 72 2.96 -0.71 2.98
N GLN A 73 3.43 -0.68 1.72
CA GLN A 73 3.90 0.56 1.09
C GLN A 73 2.79 1.61 0.99
N HIS A 74 1.59 1.20 0.55
CA HIS A 74 0.44 2.10 0.50
C HIS A 74 0.04 2.60 1.89
N ILE A 75 0.11 1.75 2.93
CA ILE A 75 -0.13 2.16 4.32
C ILE A 75 0.87 3.23 4.75
N ARG A 76 2.17 3.04 4.47
CA ARG A 76 3.20 4.02 4.84
C ARG A 76 3.00 5.36 4.16
N VAL A 77 2.83 5.35 2.84
CA VAL A 77 2.77 6.58 2.03
C VAL A 77 1.42 7.28 2.21
N ALA A 78 0.31 6.59 1.90
CA ALA A 78 -1.02 7.20 1.96
C ALA A 78 -1.48 7.42 3.41
N GLY A 79 -1.18 6.50 4.33
CA GLY A 79 -1.52 6.66 5.75
C GLY A 79 -0.88 7.92 6.34
N LYS A 80 0.41 8.13 6.08
CA LYS A 80 1.11 9.35 6.52
C LYS A 80 0.53 10.59 5.86
N TYR A 81 0.36 10.58 4.54
CA TYR A 81 -0.09 11.76 3.78
C TYR A 81 -1.50 12.23 4.15
N PHE A 82 -2.48 11.32 4.23
CA PHE A 82 -3.90 11.70 4.37
C PHE A 82 -4.38 11.85 5.81
N VAL A 83 -3.80 11.10 6.76
CA VAL A 83 -4.31 11.04 8.14
C VAL A 83 -3.22 11.06 9.20
N ASP A 84 -1.96 11.29 8.81
CA ASP A 84 -0.80 11.29 9.69
C ASP A 84 -0.63 9.96 10.45
N PHE A 85 -0.97 8.85 9.81
CA PHE A 85 -0.81 7.51 10.36
C PHE A 85 0.62 7.00 10.14
N GLU A 86 1.26 6.54 11.21
CA GLU A 86 2.56 5.88 11.17
C GLU A 86 2.49 4.49 11.79
N ILE A 87 3.31 3.58 11.25
CA ILE A 87 3.53 2.25 11.84
C ILE A 87 4.41 2.42 13.08
N PRO A 88 3.99 1.98 14.28
CA PRO A 88 4.79 2.12 15.50
C PRO A 88 6.19 1.53 15.35
N THR A 89 7.21 2.22 15.87
CA THR A 89 8.61 1.72 15.92
C THR A 89 8.77 0.52 16.85
N SER A 90 7.80 0.25 17.73
CA SER A 90 7.77 -0.96 18.54
C SER A 90 7.52 -2.24 17.73
N PHE A 91 6.97 -2.15 16.50
CA PHE A 91 6.71 -3.30 15.63
C PHE A 91 7.98 -3.74 14.90
N ARG A 92 8.97 -4.20 15.66
CA ARG A 92 10.34 -4.47 15.19
C ARG A 92 10.39 -5.55 14.10
N ALA A 93 9.61 -6.62 14.23
CA ALA A 93 9.60 -7.70 13.25
C ALA A 93 9.02 -7.25 11.92
N LEU A 94 7.97 -6.42 11.96
CA LEU A 94 7.38 -5.82 10.76
C LEU A 94 8.34 -4.82 10.10
N TRP A 95 9.08 -4.02 10.88
CA TRP A 95 10.12 -3.14 10.33
C TRP A 95 11.29 -3.92 9.72
N ARG A 96 11.73 -5.03 10.34
CA ARG A 96 12.71 -5.96 9.76
C ARG A 96 12.22 -6.58 8.45
N TYR A 97 10.96 -6.97 8.39
CA TYR A 97 10.35 -7.47 7.15
C TYR A 97 10.36 -6.40 6.05
N MET A 98 9.98 -5.15 6.35
CA MET A 98 10.01 -4.06 5.37
C MET A 98 11.44 -3.69 4.96
N TYR A 99 12.42 -3.77 5.86
CA TYR A 99 13.82 -3.60 5.52
C TYR A 99 14.26 -4.59 4.44
N HIS A 100 13.94 -5.88 4.59
CA HIS A 100 14.21 -6.88 3.55
C HIS A 100 13.36 -6.68 2.29
N MET A 101 12.11 -6.22 2.41
CA MET A 101 11.28 -5.83 1.27
C MET A 101 11.99 -4.76 0.40
N TYR A 102 12.59 -3.73 0.99
CA TYR A 102 13.29 -2.69 0.26
C TYR A 102 14.63 -3.12 -0.33
N GLN A 103 15.14 -4.31 0.00
CA GLN A 103 16.33 -4.90 -0.61
C GLN A 103 16.00 -5.80 -1.81
N LEU A 104 14.72 -6.08 -2.07
CA LEU A 104 14.31 -6.94 -3.16
C LEU A 104 14.15 -6.15 -4.45
N ASP A 105 14.93 -6.51 -5.48
CA ASP A 105 14.79 -5.93 -6.83
C ASP A 105 13.36 -6.08 -7.37
N ALA A 106 12.72 -7.23 -7.13
CA ALA A 106 11.35 -7.46 -7.55
C ALA A 106 10.37 -6.41 -6.98
N PHE A 107 10.61 -5.95 -5.75
CA PHE A 107 9.80 -4.91 -5.13
C PHE A 107 10.22 -3.51 -5.59
N THR A 108 11.52 -3.18 -5.52
CA THR A 108 12.00 -1.82 -5.82
C THR A 108 11.81 -1.43 -7.30
N GLN A 109 11.88 -2.39 -8.22
CA GLN A 109 11.65 -2.16 -9.65
C GLN A 109 10.16 -2.08 -10.04
N SER A 110 9.26 -2.53 -9.16
CA SER A 110 7.81 -2.51 -9.41
C SER A 110 7.05 -1.51 -8.54
N CYS A 111 7.68 -0.97 -7.51
CA CYS A 111 7.07 -0.02 -6.60
C CYS A 111 6.85 1.33 -7.32
N PRO A 112 5.61 1.87 -7.33
CA PRO A 112 5.35 3.21 -7.86
C PRO A 112 6.00 4.28 -6.97
N ALA A 113 6.19 5.48 -7.50
CA ALA A 113 6.62 6.64 -6.72
C ALA A 113 5.55 7.03 -5.69
N ASP A 114 5.97 7.67 -4.60
CA ASP A 114 5.06 8.07 -3.52
C ASP A 114 3.94 8.99 -4.05
N GLN A 115 4.26 9.89 -4.98
CA GLN A 115 3.32 10.79 -5.64
C GLN A 115 2.21 10.03 -6.38
N ASP A 116 2.54 8.93 -7.06
CA ASP A 116 1.57 8.13 -7.80
C ASP A 116 0.60 7.40 -6.85
N ILE A 117 1.12 6.89 -5.73
CA ILE A 117 0.27 6.28 -4.68
C ILE A 117 -0.69 7.34 -4.11
N ILE A 118 -0.19 8.53 -3.79
CA ILE A 118 -1.02 9.62 -3.27
C ILE A 118 -2.08 10.03 -4.29
N ASN A 119 -1.69 10.23 -5.54
CA ASN A 119 -2.58 10.64 -6.62
C ASN A 119 -3.66 9.59 -6.90
N HIS A 120 -3.33 8.29 -6.83
CA HIS A 120 -4.30 7.21 -6.93
C HIS A 120 -5.44 7.35 -5.91
N TYR A 121 -5.13 7.65 -4.64
CA TYR A 121 -6.16 7.85 -3.61
C TYR A 121 -6.88 9.19 -3.72
N LYS A 122 -6.20 10.27 -4.13
CA LYS A 122 -6.87 11.56 -4.43
C LYS A 122 -7.99 11.35 -5.47
N LEU A 123 -7.69 10.66 -6.57
CA LEU A 123 -8.66 10.36 -7.63
C LEU A 123 -9.82 9.49 -7.11
N GLN A 124 -9.55 8.45 -6.32
CA GLN A 124 -10.63 7.61 -5.75
C GLN A 124 -11.59 8.38 -4.83
N GLN A 125 -11.08 9.35 -4.06
CA GLN A 125 -11.93 10.19 -3.21
C GLN A 125 -12.80 11.14 -4.03
N LEU A 126 -12.30 11.65 -5.15
CA LEU A 126 -13.06 12.50 -6.05
C LEU A 126 -14.17 11.73 -6.75
N SER A 127 -13.92 10.48 -7.18
CA SER A 127 -14.95 9.65 -7.83
C SER A 127 -16.06 9.25 -6.85
N SER A 128 -15.70 8.92 -5.61
CA SER A 128 -16.65 8.57 -4.54
C SER A 128 -17.54 9.75 -4.13
N LYS A 129 -17.09 11.00 -4.37
CA LYS A 129 -17.86 12.24 -4.12
C LYS A 129 -18.66 12.72 -5.34
N GLY A 130 -18.65 11.98 -6.44
CA GLY A 130 -19.31 12.39 -7.69
C GLY A 130 -18.67 13.59 -8.39
N LEU A 131 -17.45 13.97 -8.01
CA LEU A 131 -16.74 15.13 -8.57
C LEU A 131 -16.00 14.82 -9.88
N ILE A 132 -15.85 13.54 -10.21
CA ILE A 132 -15.34 13.05 -11.50
C ILE A 132 -16.27 11.97 -12.03
N MET A 133 -16.95 12.26 -13.15
CA MET A 133 -17.70 11.24 -13.88
C MET A 133 -16.70 10.34 -14.60
N SER A 134 -16.78 9.03 -14.38
CA SER A 134 -16.08 8.06 -15.21
C SER A 134 -16.67 8.11 -16.63
N PRO A 135 -15.87 8.05 -17.70
CA PRO A 135 -16.42 7.85 -19.03
C PRO A 135 -17.01 6.44 -19.07
N THR A 136 -18.33 6.34 -18.97
CA THR A 136 -19.06 5.10 -19.28
C THR A 136 -18.81 4.80 -20.75
N LEU A 137 -18.07 3.72 -21.04
CA LEU A 137 -17.98 3.15 -22.39
C LEU A 137 -19.32 2.47 -22.72
N THR A 138 -20.34 3.27 -22.98
CA THR A 138 -21.51 2.82 -23.74
C THR A 138 -21.06 2.65 -25.18
N ARG A 139 -20.96 1.40 -25.65
CA ARG A 139 -20.80 1.05 -27.07
C ARG A 139 -22.01 1.58 -27.84
N GLN A 140 -21.97 2.82 -28.29
CA GLN A 140 -22.97 3.39 -29.18
C GLN A 140 -22.57 3.16 -30.64
N ARG A 141 -23.47 2.50 -31.35
CA ARG A 141 -23.52 2.37 -32.80
C ARG A 141 -23.64 3.79 -33.40
N LYS A 142 -22.76 4.13 -34.36
CA LYS A 142 -22.75 5.38 -35.14
C LYS A 142 -24.16 5.76 -35.60
N GLU A 143 -24.63 6.98 -35.33
CA GLU A 143 -25.34 7.88 -36.27
C GLU A 143 -25.20 9.36 -35.83
N ASP A 144 -24.98 10.22 -36.83
CA ASP A 144 -24.97 11.69 -37.03
C ASP A 144 -24.80 12.81 -35.97
N ILE A 145 -23.91 13.74 -36.37
CA ILE A 145 -23.87 15.23 -36.28
C ILE A 145 -24.78 15.92 -35.25
N THR A 146 -24.17 16.61 -34.26
CA THR A 146 -24.32 18.07 -33.98
C THR A 146 -23.49 18.49 -32.76
N THR A 147 -22.65 19.51 -32.99
CA THR A 147 -21.99 20.47 -32.12
C THR A 147 -22.26 20.45 -30.61
N THR A 148 -21.23 20.19 -29.80
CA THR A 148 -20.94 20.87 -28.51
C THR A 148 -19.46 20.71 -28.16
N PRO A 149 -18.75 21.76 -27.71
CA PRO A 149 -17.35 21.62 -27.33
C PRO A 149 -17.27 20.90 -25.99
N ALA A 150 -16.64 19.72 -25.98
CA ALA A 150 -16.21 19.05 -24.77
C ALA A 150 -15.29 20.02 -24.00
N THR A 151 -15.71 20.43 -22.81
CA THR A 151 -14.82 21.07 -21.85
C THR A 151 -13.81 20.03 -21.38
N ALA A 152 -12.72 19.89 -22.13
CA ALA A 152 -11.50 19.28 -21.63
C ALA A 152 -11.12 20.03 -20.36
N LEU A 153 -11.25 19.37 -19.22
CA LEU A 153 -10.65 19.81 -17.97
C LEU A 153 -9.16 19.95 -18.23
N LYS A 154 -8.71 21.20 -18.44
CA LYS A 154 -7.30 21.55 -18.38
C LYS A 154 -6.83 21.19 -16.99
N MET A 155 -6.18 20.03 -16.87
CA MET A 155 -5.29 19.77 -15.75
C MET A 155 -4.31 20.94 -15.71
N LYS A 156 -4.24 21.62 -14.58
CA LYS A 156 -3.25 22.68 -14.36
C LYS A 156 -1.90 22.03 -14.57
N LYS A 157 -1.22 22.40 -15.66
CA LYS A 157 0.10 21.92 -16.12
C LYS A 157 1.26 22.22 -15.15
N HIS A 158 0.95 22.53 -13.89
CA HIS A 158 1.87 23.10 -12.91
C HIS A 158 2.16 22.16 -11.72
N GLU A 159 1.56 20.95 -11.68
CA GLU A 159 1.77 19.95 -10.62
C GLU A 159 2.64 18.75 -11.09
N GLU A 160 3.16 18.77 -12.32
CA GLU A 160 4.01 17.68 -12.89
C GLU A 160 5.53 17.87 -12.66
N LEU A 161 5.96 18.82 -11.81
CA LEU A 161 7.39 19.13 -11.62
C LEU A 161 8.00 18.60 -10.31
N GLU A 162 7.29 17.75 -9.56
CA GLU A 162 7.91 17.07 -8.42
C GLU A 162 8.78 15.90 -8.88
N THR A 163 10.04 15.87 -8.43
CA THR A 163 10.90 14.70 -8.63
C THR A 163 10.30 13.50 -7.90
N PRO A 164 10.21 12.32 -8.53
CA PRO A 164 9.63 11.14 -7.91
C PRO A 164 10.44 10.75 -6.67
N THR A 165 9.74 10.50 -5.56
CA THR A 165 10.35 10.03 -4.31
C THR A 165 9.85 8.64 -3.95
N PHE A 166 10.67 7.89 -3.21
CA PHE A 166 10.35 6.52 -2.78
C PHE A 166 10.57 6.37 -1.28
N THR A 167 9.49 6.20 -0.53
CA THR A 167 9.55 5.97 0.91
C THR A 167 10.15 4.59 1.20
N THR A 168 11.41 4.57 1.63
CA THR A 168 12.19 3.35 1.91
C THR A 168 12.94 3.39 3.25
N SER A 169 12.94 4.54 3.95
CA SER A 169 13.63 4.70 5.23
C SER A 169 13.03 3.79 6.31
N ILE A 170 13.88 3.30 7.22
CA ILE A 170 13.47 2.49 8.39
C ILE A 170 13.76 3.34 9.64
N PRO A 171 12.77 3.58 10.52
CA PRO A 171 12.91 4.47 11.68
C PRO A 171 13.58 3.80 12.89
N ILE A 172 14.27 2.67 12.70
CA ILE A 172 14.93 1.86 13.73
C ILE A 172 16.32 1.53 13.23
N ASP A 173 17.31 1.52 14.13
CA ASP A 173 18.67 1.10 13.79
C ASP A 173 18.66 -0.34 13.25
N VAL A 174 19.33 -0.58 12.13
CA VAL A 174 19.41 -1.91 11.51
C VAL A 174 20.12 -2.91 12.43
N ASN A 175 21.06 -2.43 13.25
CA ASN A 175 21.75 -3.26 14.25
C ASN A 175 20.77 -3.78 15.32
N ASP A 176 19.73 -3.00 15.63
CA ASP A 176 18.68 -3.37 16.59
C ASP A 176 17.66 -4.37 16.03
N LEU A 177 17.69 -4.63 14.71
CA LEU A 177 16.77 -5.58 14.05
C LEU A 177 17.31 -7.01 14.06
N ASN A 178 18.63 -7.20 14.20
CA ASN A 178 19.31 -8.50 14.15
C ASN A 178 19.58 -9.11 15.55
N ASN A 179 19.45 -8.33 16.63
CA ASN A 179 19.86 -8.75 17.98
C ASN A 179 18.81 -9.59 18.76
N SER A 180 17.87 -10.25 18.09
CA SER A 180 16.98 -11.24 18.74
C SER A 180 17.56 -12.67 18.73
N GLU A 181 18.81 -12.84 18.29
CA GLU A 181 19.58 -14.08 18.46
C GLU A 181 20.55 -13.94 19.64
N GLN A 182 20.05 -14.22 20.85
CA GLN A 182 20.85 -14.67 22.00
C GLN A 182 19.99 -15.41 23.00
#